data_AF-A0A3M2BG35-F1
#
_entry.id   AF-A0A3M2BG35-F1
#
_cell.length_a   1.000
_cell.length_b   1.000
_cell.length_c   1.000
_cell.angle_alpha   90.00
_cell.angle_beta   90.00
_cell.angle_gamma   90.00
#
_symmetry.space_group_name_H-M   'P 1'
#
loop_
_entity.id
_entity.type
_entity.pdbx_description
1 polymer ?
#
loop_
_entity_poly.entity_id
_entity_poly.type
_entity_poly.pdbx_seq_one_letter_code
_entity_poly.pdbx_strand_id
1 'polypeptide(L)'
;MLYVADAFGDGFYNNAFVCEPAANIVKRLVPRVENGLPQWINAYNDDEFLTSTDERFRPVDAQVGPDGALYICDMYRGVIQHRTYLTSYLADEIRARGLEYPLGLGRIYRITRKGAERHKVQPLSHASNAELVAVLAEPNLTRRLAAQRLLVERRPSDVSDLLRDMLNNAPEPTARVHALRTLEGIGAATSADVIAALADEDERVVFNACELAEVFDPFEMLEPLVAVLDREDRLLRMQAALSIGSLQTEASRDVLVELARSHADDELMRSAVVNSLAGHEVDALSTLLADDDWPGDAHDRAMLSELADAAINADQGVRLLELFVRMAARSPARAEMLITRVAHWQRLDGSARTLTLVREPRGWTELVTASAGRLSDFAARVDRKLHWPGRPEAETTALTTDQRLLLARGAQVYVYCQGCHGASGEGMGTQYPPLAGSPRVLGPPERLARVLLHGLEGPIERRGVVYDDTMPPAPLSDDREFAAVMSYIRSAFGNEAEPVEPALVAQVREKTRGRTRPWTQRELEALPSENQP
;
A
#
# COMPACT_ATOMS: atom_id res chain seq x y z
N MET A 1 -25.59 -3.54 2.68
CA MET A 1 -26.30 -3.32 1.39
C MET A 1 -26.57 -1.82 1.21
N LEU A 2 -26.54 -1.29 -0.02
CA LEU A 2 -26.89 0.12 -0.31
C LEU A 2 -28.33 0.25 -0.80
N TYR A 3 -29.08 1.21 -0.28
CA TYR A 3 -30.44 1.47 -0.74
C TYR A 3 -30.46 2.30 -2.02
N VAL A 4 -30.95 1.71 -3.10
CA VAL A 4 -30.83 2.21 -4.48
C VAL A 4 -32.18 2.22 -5.20
N ALA A 5 -33.23 2.61 -4.46
CA ALA A 5 -34.60 2.79 -4.95
C ALA A 5 -35.23 4.05 -4.35
N ASP A 6 -36.50 4.29 -4.67
CA ASP A 6 -37.24 5.53 -4.41
C ASP A 6 -38.34 5.42 -3.34
N ALA A 7 -38.72 4.21 -2.93
CA ALA A 7 -39.86 3.99 -2.02
C ALA A 7 -39.69 4.62 -0.61
N PHE A 8 -38.47 4.98 -0.20
CA PHE A 8 -38.20 5.70 1.04
C PHE A 8 -38.01 7.22 0.88
N GLY A 9 -37.87 7.73 -0.35
CA GLY A 9 -37.62 9.15 -0.66
C GLY A 9 -36.15 9.58 -0.60
N ASP A 10 -35.91 10.85 -0.94
CA ASP A 10 -34.59 11.41 -1.32
C ASP A 10 -33.51 11.38 -0.24
N GLY A 11 -33.87 11.14 1.03
CA GLY A 11 -32.89 11.01 2.13
C GLY A 11 -32.31 9.60 2.30
N PHE A 12 -32.79 8.62 1.54
CA PHE A 12 -32.43 7.20 1.73
C PHE A 12 -31.54 6.64 0.64
N TYR A 13 -31.57 7.24 -0.55
CA TYR A 13 -30.76 6.80 -1.68
C TYR A 13 -29.27 6.81 -1.33
N ASN A 14 -28.54 5.77 -1.73
CA ASN A 14 -27.12 5.52 -1.42
C ASN A 14 -26.76 5.35 0.06
N ASN A 15 -27.72 5.25 0.98
CA ASN A 15 -27.42 4.89 2.36
C ASN A 15 -27.13 3.39 2.51
N ALA A 16 -26.19 3.04 3.38
CA ALA A 16 -25.89 1.66 3.71
C ALA A 16 -26.76 1.16 4.86
N PHE A 17 -27.29 -0.06 4.72
CA PHE A 17 -28.00 -0.80 5.73
C PHE A 17 -27.17 -2.03 6.13
N VAL A 18 -26.92 -2.16 7.43
CA VAL A 18 -26.06 -3.21 8.00
C VAL A 18 -26.83 -3.97 9.07
N CYS A 19 -27.01 -5.26 8.85
CA CYS A 19 -27.64 -6.14 9.83
C CYS A 19 -26.64 -6.48 10.95
N GLU A 20 -27.04 -6.25 12.20
CA GLU A 20 -26.24 -6.62 13.38
C GLU A 20 -27.05 -7.63 14.21
N PRO A 21 -26.86 -8.94 13.96
CA PRO A 21 -27.65 -9.97 14.60
C PRO A 21 -27.41 -10.04 16.11
N ALA A 22 -26.21 -9.71 16.61
CA ALA A 22 -25.93 -9.83 18.04
C ALA A 22 -26.68 -8.79 18.88
N ALA A 23 -26.87 -7.59 18.33
CA ALA A 23 -27.55 -6.48 19.00
C ALA A 23 -29.05 -6.36 18.65
N ASN A 24 -29.60 -7.23 17.79
CA ASN A 24 -31.00 -7.19 17.34
C ASN A 24 -31.35 -5.88 16.60
N ILE A 25 -30.41 -5.35 15.83
CA ILE A 25 -30.57 -4.06 15.14
C ILE A 25 -30.22 -4.16 13.65
N VAL A 26 -30.71 -3.18 12.91
CA VAL A 26 -30.27 -2.88 11.55
C VAL A 26 -29.80 -1.44 11.56
N LYS A 27 -28.53 -1.23 11.29
CA LYS A 27 -27.92 0.11 11.24
C LYS A 27 -28.20 0.77 9.92
N ARG A 28 -28.27 2.10 9.93
CA ARG A 28 -28.25 2.94 8.71
C ARG A 28 -27.07 3.88 8.76
N LEU A 29 -26.23 3.79 7.75
CA LEU A 29 -25.08 4.66 7.56
C LEU A 29 -25.33 5.59 6.36
N VAL A 30 -25.07 6.87 6.53
CA VAL A 30 -25.17 7.89 5.48
C VAL A 30 -23.77 8.14 4.91
N PRO A 31 -23.60 8.09 3.58
CA PRO A 31 -22.32 8.38 2.97
C PRO A 31 -22.01 9.89 3.11
N ARG A 32 -20.74 10.19 3.35
CA ARG A 32 -20.17 11.53 3.21
C ARG A 32 -18.88 11.44 2.43
N VAL A 33 -18.55 12.48 1.68
CA VAL A 33 -17.23 12.58 1.03
C VAL A 33 -16.45 13.62 1.80
N GLU A 34 -15.28 13.25 2.30
CA GLU A 34 -14.33 14.16 2.95
C GLU A 34 -12.97 13.97 2.28
N ASN A 35 -12.41 15.05 1.73
CA ASN A 35 -11.16 15.03 0.95
C ASN A 35 -11.14 14.02 -0.22
N GLY A 36 -12.30 13.79 -0.85
CA GLY A 36 -12.44 12.82 -1.95
C GLY A 36 -12.52 11.36 -1.51
N LEU A 37 -12.51 11.07 -0.20
CA LEU A 37 -12.65 9.71 0.33
C LEU A 37 -14.07 9.51 0.90
N PRO A 38 -14.73 8.38 0.59
CA PRO A 38 -16.03 8.06 1.14
C PRO A 38 -15.91 7.68 2.63
N GLN A 39 -16.65 8.39 3.47
CA GLN A 39 -16.88 8.07 4.87
C GLN A 39 -18.34 7.66 5.10
N TRP A 40 -18.58 6.92 6.17
CA TRP A 40 -19.90 6.45 6.56
C TRP A 40 -20.21 6.90 7.98
N ILE A 41 -21.30 7.65 8.14
CA ILE A 41 -21.71 8.20 9.43
C ILE A 41 -23.01 7.52 9.86
N ASN A 42 -23.12 7.17 11.15
CA ASN A 42 -24.36 6.63 11.68
C ASN A 42 -25.49 7.66 11.54
N ALA A 43 -26.62 7.25 10.98
CA ALA A 43 -27.76 8.14 10.76
C ALA A 43 -28.44 8.56 12.08
N TYR A 44 -28.21 7.80 13.14
CA TYR A 44 -28.85 7.93 14.45
C TYR A 44 -27.78 7.93 15.55
N ASN A 45 -28.02 8.67 16.63
CA ASN A 45 -27.08 8.77 17.76
C ASN A 45 -27.41 7.73 18.85
N ASP A 46 -28.64 7.77 19.37
CA ASP A 46 -29.12 6.95 20.49
C ASP A 46 -30.17 5.91 20.08
N ASP A 47 -30.32 5.67 18.78
CA ASP A 47 -31.24 4.68 18.20
C ASP A 47 -30.62 4.09 16.92
N GLU A 48 -31.31 3.17 16.27
CA GLU A 48 -30.94 2.65 14.96
C GLU A 48 -32.15 2.56 14.03
N PHE A 49 -31.88 2.32 12.74
CA PHE A 49 -32.95 2.30 11.74
C PHE A 49 -34.06 1.29 12.06
N LEU A 50 -33.69 0.11 12.56
CA LEU A 50 -34.63 -0.86 13.10
C LEU A 50 -34.01 -1.52 14.32
N THR A 51 -34.77 -1.51 15.42
CA THR A 51 -34.41 -2.15 16.68
C THR A 51 -35.53 -3.12 17.08
N SER A 52 -35.18 -4.21 17.76
CA SER A 52 -36.18 -5.17 18.25
C SER A 52 -35.90 -5.59 19.69
N THR A 53 -36.96 -5.58 20.50
CA THR A 53 -36.95 -6.14 21.86
C THR A 53 -37.14 -7.66 21.86
N ASP A 54 -37.46 -8.25 20.70
CA ASP A 54 -37.52 -9.68 20.52
C ASP A 54 -36.10 -10.25 20.39
N GLU A 55 -35.67 -10.98 21.41
CA GLU A 55 -34.32 -11.55 21.52
C GLU A 55 -33.99 -12.62 20.47
N ARG A 56 -34.98 -13.03 19.69
CA ARG A 56 -34.81 -13.94 18.57
C ARG A 56 -34.65 -13.19 17.26
N PHE A 57 -34.86 -11.87 17.21
CA PHE A 57 -34.61 -11.08 16.01
C PHE A 57 -33.11 -10.99 15.72
N ARG A 58 -32.67 -11.73 14.71
CA ARG A 58 -31.30 -11.86 14.23
C ARG A 58 -31.28 -11.53 12.73
N PRO A 59 -31.32 -10.24 12.35
CA PRO A 59 -31.20 -9.86 10.96
C PRO A 59 -29.82 -10.30 10.44
N VAL A 60 -29.79 -10.95 9.28
CA VAL A 60 -28.57 -11.51 8.69
C VAL A 60 -28.30 -11.02 7.28
N ASP A 61 -29.34 -10.58 6.56
CA ASP A 61 -29.19 -10.01 5.22
C ASP A 61 -30.25 -8.95 4.96
N ALA A 62 -29.95 -8.01 4.06
CA ALA A 62 -30.86 -6.97 3.64
C ALA A 62 -30.70 -6.69 2.13
N GLN A 63 -31.83 -6.57 1.41
CA GLN A 63 -31.86 -6.31 -0.03
C GLN A 63 -32.97 -5.34 -0.43
N VAL A 64 -32.79 -4.67 -1.58
CA VAL A 64 -33.82 -3.79 -2.17
C VAL A 64 -34.66 -4.60 -3.15
N GLY A 65 -35.96 -4.66 -2.89
CA GLY A 65 -36.90 -5.35 -3.76
C GLY A 65 -37.23 -4.57 -5.04
N PRO A 66 -37.80 -5.25 -6.05
CA PRO A 66 -38.24 -4.61 -7.28
C PRO A 66 -39.45 -3.66 -7.08
N ASP A 67 -40.09 -3.69 -5.91
CA ASP A 67 -41.11 -2.72 -5.50
C ASP A 67 -40.52 -1.52 -4.71
N GLY A 68 -39.19 -1.45 -4.62
CA GLY A 68 -38.45 -0.41 -3.89
C GLY A 68 -38.41 -0.61 -2.37
N ALA A 69 -39.07 -1.63 -1.84
CA ALA A 69 -39.06 -1.91 -0.41
C ALA A 69 -37.72 -2.48 0.06
N LEU A 70 -37.39 -2.28 1.33
CA LEU A 70 -36.25 -2.91 1.98
C LEU A 70 -36.67 -4.26 2.56
N TYR A 71 -36.07 -5.34 2.08
CA TYR A 71 -36.30 -6.69 2.57
C TYR A 71 -35.20 -7.07 3.55
N ILE A 72 -35.57 -7.58 4.72
CA ILE A 72 -34.62 -8.07 5.74
C ILE A 72 -34.88 -9.55 6.00
N CYS A 73 -33.85 -10.35 5.80
CA CYS A 73 -33.83 -11.76 6.18
C CYS A 73 -33.40 -11.86 7.64
N ASP A 74 -34.26 -12.43 8.47
CA ASP A 74 -34.04 -12.67 9.89
C ASP A 74 -34.04 -14.17 10.15
N MET A 75 -32.93 -14.66 10.71
CA MET A 75 -32.76 -16.07 11.08
C MET A 75 -33.73 -16.52 12.18
N TYR A 76 -34.31 -15.58 12.93
CA TYR A 76 -35.26 -15.80 14.02
C TYR A 76 -34.81 -16.84 15.05
N ARG A 77 -33.70 -16.56 15.74
CA ARG A 77 -33.02 -17.52 16.63
C ARG A 77 -32.50 -16.88 17.91
N GLY A 78 -32.76 -17.51 19.05
CA GLY A 78 -32.30 -17.00 20.35
C GLY A 78 -30.79 -17.17 20.58
N VAL A 79 -30.20 -18.27 20.09
CA VAL A 79 -28.78 -18.60 20.27
C VAL A 79 -28.04 -18.59 18.93
N ILE A 80 -27.03 -17.72 18.80
CA ILE A 80 -26.19 -17.60 17.60
C ILE A 80 -24.74 -18.06 17.80
N GLN A 81 -24.34 -18.34 19.04
CA GLN A 81 -22.98 -18.79 19.38
C GLN A 81 -22.81 -20.29 19.17
N HIS A 82 -21.58 -20.71 18.87
CA HIS A 82 -21.23 -22.12 18.85
C HIS A 82 -21.19 -22.70 20.27
N ARG A 83 -21.63 -23.96 20.42
CA ARG A 83 -21.76 -24.65 21.71
C ARG A 83 -20.50 -24.64 22.59
N THR A 84 -19.31 -24.61 21.98
CA THR A 84 -18.02 -24.61 22.68
C THR A 84 -17.79 -23.35 23.53
N TYR A 85 -18.49 -22.26 23.22
CA TYR A 85 -18.37 -20.98 23.93
C TYR A 85 -19.49 -20.75 24.96
N LEU A 86 -20.39 -21.73 25.15
CA LEU A 86 -21.46 -21.66 26.15
C LEU A 86 -20.93 -22.03 27.54
N THR A 87 -20.84 -21.03 28.42
CA THR A 87 -20.63 -21.26 29.84
C THR A 87 -21.88 -21.86 30.49
N SER A 88 -21.73 -22.49 31.66
CA SER A 88 -22.88 -23.01 32.43
C SER A 88 -23.90 -21.90 32.73
N TYR A 89 -23.42 -20.72 33.10
CA TYR A 89 -24.25 -19.52 33.31
C TYR A 89 -25.10 -19.18 32.07
N LEU A 90 -24.48 -19.06 30.89
CA LEU A 90 -25.22 -18.75 29.66
C LEU A 90 -26.23 -19.84 29.28
N ALA A 91 -25.88 -21.11 29.51
CA ALA A 91 -26.77 -22.22 29.23
C ALA A 91 -28.03 -22.22 30.13
N ASP A 92 -27.88 -21.81 31.39
CA ASP A 92 -29.00 -21.68 32.33
C ASP A 92 -29.90 -20.50 31.94
N GLU A 93 -29.32 -19.36 31.55
CA GLU A 93 -30.07 -18.20 31.03
C GLU A 93 -30.87 -18.54 29.75
N ILE A 94 -30.25 -19.27 28.82
CA ILE A 94 -30.90 -19.71 27.59
C ILE A 94 -32.13 -20.57 27.88
N ARG A 95 -32.00 -21.53 28.82
CA ARG A 95 -33.10 -22.43 29.22
C ARG A 95 -34.19 -21.67 29.98
N ALA A 96 -33.82 -20.81 30.92
CA ALA A 96 -34.77 -20.00 31.69
C ALA A 96 -35.66 -19.12 30.79
N ARG A 97 -35.12 -18.65 29.66
CA ARG A 97 -35.79 -17.75 28.71
C ARG A 97 -36.33 -18.47 27.45
N GLY A 98 -36.17 -19.80 27.39
CA GLY A 98 -36.60 -20.64 26.26
C GLY A 98 -35.98 -20.23 24.92
N LEU A 99 -34.75 -19.70 24.91
CA LEU A 99 -34.08 -19.18 23.71
C LEU A 99 -33.52 -20.28 22.79
N GLU A 100 -33.59 -21.54 23.24
CA GLU A 100 -33.22 -22.71 22.45
C GLU A 100 -34.21 -23.00 21.30
N TYR A 101 -35.40 -22.39 21.35
CA TYR A 101 -36.46 -22.52 20.34
C TYR A 101 -36.96 -21.14 19.86
N PRO A 102 -37.53 -21.05 18.65
CA PRO A 102 -37.67 -22.11 17.66
C PRO A 102 -36.37 -22.39 16.90
N LEU A 103 -36.28 -23.59 16.31
CA LEU A 103 -35.24 -23.97 15.36
C LEU A 103 -35.85 -24.19 13.98
N GLY A 104 -35.12 -23.83 12.92
CA GLY A 104 -35.56 -24.04 11.54
C GLY A 104 -36.66 -23.08 11.05
N LEU A 105 -36.94 -22.01 11.81
CA LEU A 105 -37.79 -20.91 11.36
C LEU A 105 -36.92 -19.75 10.88
N GLY A 106 -37.56 -18.80 10.19
CA GLY A 106 -36.97 -17.54 9.76
C GLY A 106 -38.07 -16.56 9.38
N ARG A 107 -37.75 -15.27 9.30
CA ARG A 107 -38.68 -14.21 8.93
C ARG A 107 -38.10 -13.40 7.78
N ILE A 108 -38.97 -12.96 6.87
CA ILE A 108 -38.62 -11.95 5.87
C ILE A 108 -39.48 -10.73 6.16
N TYR A 109 -38.84 -9.65 6.57
CA TYR A 109 -39.50 -8.35 6.74
C TYR A 109 -39.49 -7.61 5.42
N ARG A 110 -40.63 -7.06 5.03
CA ARG A 110 -40.74 -6.07 3.95
C ARG A 110 -41.00 -4.71 4.58
N ILE A 111 -40.00 -3.85 4.56
CA ILE A 111 -40.01 -2.53 5.19
C ILE A 111 -40.33 -1.49 4.13
N THR A 112 -41.34 -0.66 4.39
CA THR A 112 -41.79 0.43 3.52
C THR A 112 -42.13 1.65 4.36
N ARG A 113 -42.12 2.84 3.74
CA ARG A 113 -42.56 4.05 4.40
C ARG A 113 -44.03 3.91 4.80
N LYS A 114 -44.37 4.31 6.03
CA LYS A 114 -45.75 4.26 6.52
C LYS A 114 -46.65 5.08 5.59
N GLY A 115 -47.71 4.45 5.08
CA GLY A 115 -48.65 5.07 4.14
C GLY A 115 -48.22 5.05 2.67
N ALA A 116 -47.04 4.51 2.33
CA ALA A 116 -46.66 4.31 0.93
C ALA A 116 -47.56 3.27 0.27
N GLU A 117 -48.04 3.57 -0.93
CA GLU A 117 -48.76 2.60 -1.74
C GLU A 117 -47.86 1.44 -2.15
N ARG A 118 -48.43 0.24 -2.22
CA ARG A 118 -47.68 -0.92 -2.68
C ARG A 118 -47.55 -0.86 -4.20
N HIS A 119 -46.35 -0.54 -4.68
CA HIS A 119 -46.03 -0.61 -6.11
C HIS A 119 -46.22 -2.04 -6.64
N LYS A 120 -47.06 -2.19 -7.66
CA LYS A 120 -47.24 -3.47 -8.35
C LYS A 120 -46.06 -3.68 -9.29
N VAL A 121 -45.22 -4.66 -8.96
CA VAL A 121 -44.07 -5.04 -9.78
C VAL A 121 -44.54 -5.73 -11.04
N GLN A 122 -44.28 -5.14 -12.20
CA GLN A 122 -44.50 -5.78 -13.49
C GLN A 122 -43.37 -6.79 -13.75
N PRO A 123 -43.67 -8.06 -14.05
CA PRO A 123 -42.66 -9.05 -14.44
C PRO A 123 -41.98 -8.66 -15.75
N LEU A 124 -40.65 -8.59 -15.74
CA LEU A 124 -39.87 -8.22 -16.93
C LEU A 124 -39.59 -9.39 -17.89
N SER A 125 -39.87 -10.64 -17.47
CA SER A 125 -39.58 -11.84 -18.27
C SER A 125 -40.27 -11.86 -19.64
N HIS A 126 -41.44 -11.22 -19.75
CA HIS A 126 -42.23 -11.14 -20.98
C HIS A 126 -42.24 -9.75 -21.62
N ALA A 127 -41.51 -8.78 -21.05
CA ALA A 127 -41.41 -7.44 -21.63
C ALA A 127 -40.68 -7.51 -22.98
N SER A 128 -41.14 -6.72 -23.95
CA SER A 128 -40.47 -6.48 -25.22
C SER A 128 -39.14 -5.75 -25.02
N ASN A 129 -38.25 -5.79 -26.02
CA ASN A 129 -36.93 -5.14 -25.89
C ASN A 129 -37.06 -3.62 -25.72
N ALA A 130 -38.02 -2.98 -26.39
CA ALA A 130 -38.31 -1.55 -26.22
C ALA A 130 -38.81 -1.22 -24.81
N GLU A 131 -39.69 -2.06 -24.23
CA GLU A 131 -40.11 -1.90 -22.82
C GLU A 131 -38.94 -2.08 -21.86
N LEU A 132 -38.04 -3.05 -22.13
CA LEU A 132 -36.83 -3.23 -21.31
C LEU A 132 -35.90 -2.01 -21.40
N VAL A 133 -35.75 -1.38 -22.58
CA VAL A 133 -35.00 -0.14 -22.71
C VAL A 133 -35.62 0.94 -21.82
N ALA A 134 -36.95 1.14 -21.88
CA ALA A 134 -37.61 2.12 -21.02
C ALA A 134 -37.37 1.89 -19.52
N VAL A 135 -37.26 0.63 -19.07
CA VAL A 135 -36.97 0.28 -17.67
C VAL A 135 -35.56 0.72 -17.24
N LEU A 136 -34.60 0.90 -18.16
CA LEU A 136 -33.25 1.39 -17.82
C LEU A 136 -33.24 2.82 -17.28
N ALA A 137 -34.32 3.59 -17.45
CA ALA A 137 -34.46 4.92 -16.88
C ALA A 137 -35.20 4.94 -15.52
N GLU A 138 -35.71 3.82 -15.04
CA GLU A 138 -36.45 3.79 -13.78
C GLU A 138 -35.55 4.04 -12.55
N PRO A 139 -36.06 4.63 -11.45
CA PRO A 139 -35.26 4.96 -10.27
C PRO A 139 -34.72 3.73 -9.50
N ASN A 140 -35.38 2.57 -9.61
CA ASN A 140 -35.00 1.35 -8.89
C ASN A 140 -33.89 0.57 -9.61
N LEU A 141 -32.69 0.52 -9.03
CA LEU A 141 -31.54 -0.18 -9.61
C LEU A 141 -31.80 -1.68 -9.82
N THR A 142 -32.53 -2.34 -8.92
CA THR A 142 -32.88 -3.77 -9.07
C THR A 142 -33.67 -4.01 -10.36
N ARG A 143 -34.55 -3.07 -10.74
CA ARG A 143 -35.30 -3.15 -12.00
C ARG A 143 -34.43 -2.83 -13.21
N ARG A 144 -33.60 -1.79 -13.13
CA ARG A 144 -32.65 -1.44 -14.21
C ARG A 144 -31.69 -2.59 -14.52
N LEU A 145 -31.07 -3.18 -13.49
CA LEU A 145 -30.15 -4.32 -13.66
C LEU A 145 -30.85 -5.55 -14.23
N ALA A 146 -32.09 -5.83 -13.82
CA ALA A 146 -32.86 -6.92 -14.39
C ALA A 146 -33.18 -6.67 -15.88
N ALA A 147 -33.52 -5.44 -16.26
CA ALA A 147 -33.78 -5.09 -17.66
C ALA A 147 -32.51 -5.15 -18.51
N GLN A 148 -31.40 -4.57 -18.03
CA GLN A 148 -30.10 -4.63 -18.70
C GLN A 148 -29.64 -6.09 -18.88
N ARG A 149 -29.73 -6.92 -17.83
CA ARG A 149 -29.39 -8.35 -17.93
C ARG A 149 -30.20 -9.03 -19.02
N LEU A 150 -31.51 -8.83 -19.06
CA LEU A 150 -32.38 -9.43 -20.09
C LEU A 150 -32.03 -8.94 -21.50
N LEU A 151 -31.70 -7.66 -21.69
CA LEU A 151 -31.24 -7.13 -22.98
C LEU A 151 -29.92 -7.79 -23.40
N VAL A 152 -28.93 -7.87 -22.50
CA VAL A 152 -27.63 -8.50 -22.75
C VAL A 152 -27.77 -9.99 -23.07
N GLU A 153 -28.62 -10.73 -22.32
CA GLU A 153 -28.89 -12.15 -22.57
C GLU A 153 -29.58 -12.38 -23.92
N ARG A 154 -30.49 -11.48 -24.32
CA ARG A 154 -31.24 -11.58 -25.58
C ARG A 154 -30.43 -11.15 -26.81
N ARG A 155 -29.43 -10.27 -26.64
CA ARG A 155 -28.67 -9.62 -27.71
C ARG A 155 -29.54 -9.08 -28.87
N PRO A 156 -30.56 -8.26 -28.57
CA PRO A 156 -31.43 -7.71 -29.58
C PRO A 156 -30.69 -6.74 -30.50
N SER A 157 -30.95 -6.81 -31.81
CA SER A 157 -30.41 -5.85 -32.78
C SER A 157 -31.30 -4.63 -33.00
N ASP A 158 -32.56 -4.70 -32.59
CA ASP A 158 -33.62 -3.73 -32.88
C ASP A 158 -33.69 -2.55 -31.88
N VAL A 159 -32.78 -2.49 -30.90
CA VAL A 159 -32.81 -1.47 -29.83
C VAL A 159 -31.63 -0.50 -29.83
N SER A 160 -30.66 -0.67 -30.74
CA SER A 160 -29.43 0.14 -30.74
C SER A 160 -29.74 1.63 -30.86
N ASP A 161 -30.70 2.01 -31.71
CA ASP A 161 -31.10 3.42 -31.88
C ASP A 161 -31.82 3.97 -30.64
N LEU A 162 -32.64 3.16 -29.97
CA LEU A 162 -33.30 3.55 -28.71
C LEU A 162 -32.29 3.75 -27.58
N LEU A 163 -31.27 2.90 -27.52
CA LEU A 163 -30.19 3.03 -26.54
C LEU A 163 -29.32 4.26 -26.83
N ARG A 164 -29.03 4.56 -28.10
CA ARG A 164 -28.29 5.79 -28.46
C ARG A 164 -29.10 7.05 -28.19
N ASP A 165 -30.41 7.03 -28.45
CA ASP A 165 -31.28 8.15 -28.06
C ASP A 165 -31.24 8.36 -26.55
N MET A 166 -31.37 7.29 -25.76
CA MET A 166 -31.23 7.36 -24.30
C MET A 166 -29.86 7.88 -23.86
N LEU A 167 -28.78 7.38 -24.45
CA LEU A 167 -27.41 7.81 -24.15
C LEU A 167 -27.23 9.32 -24.38
N ASN A 168 -27.82 9.88 -25.44
CA ASN A 168 -27.62 11.28 -25.79
C ASN A 168 -28.62 12.24 -25.12
N ASN A 169 -29.83 11.77 -24.81
CA ASN A 169 -30.96 12.66 -24.49
C ASN A 169 -31.62 12.38 -23.13
N ALA A 170 -31.33 11.27 -22.45
CA ALA A 170 -31.98 10.99 -21.17
C ALA A 170 -31.54 11.99 -20.08
N PRO A 171 -32.48 12.61 -19.34
CA PRO A 171 -32.13 13.59 -18.32
C PRO A 171 -31.42 12.93 -17.13
N GLU A 172 -31.74 11.69 -16.81
CA GLU A 172 -31.09 10.94 -15.73
C GLU A 172 -29.73 10.37 -16.17
N PRO A 173 -28.62 10.76 -15.53
CA PRO A 173 -27.29 10.24 -15.87
C PRO A 173 -27.17 8.72 -15.68
N THR A 174 -27.93 8.15 -14.73
CA THR A 174 -27.99 6.69 -14.56
C THR A 174 -28.59 5.98 -15.77
N ALA A 175 -29.56 6.59 -16.46
CA ALA A 175 -30.13 6.03 -17.67
C ALA A 175 -29.10 6.04 -18.80
N ARG A 176 -28.35 7.14 -18.96
CA ARG A 176 -27.25 7.26 -19.93
C ARG A 176 -26.15 6.23 -19.69
N VAL A 177 -25.73 6.02 -18.44
CA VAL A 177 -24.79 4.95 -18.07
C VAL A 177 -25.33 3.56 -18.45
N HIS A 178 -26.59 3.26 -18.11
CA HIS A 178 -27.19 1.98 -18.46
C HIS A 178 -27.30 1.79 -19.98
N ALA A 179 -27.60 2.86 -20.73
CA ALA A 179 -27.63 2.80 -22.19
C ALA A 179 -26.26 2.45 -22.78
N LEU A 180 -25.20 3.16 -22.34
CA LEU A 180 -23.82 2.91 -22.77
C LEU A 180 -23.38 1.46 -22.47
N ARG A 181 -23.58 1.01 -21.23
CA ARG A 181 -23.21 -0.36 -20.80
C ARG A 181 -24.08 -1.44 -21.42
N THR A 182 -25.32 -1.12 -21.81
CA THR A 182 -26.16 -2.05 -22.55
C THR A 182 -25.70 -2.17 -24.00
N LEU A 183 -25.36 -1.07 -24.67
CA LEU A 183 -24.75 -1.08 -26.00
C LEU A 183 -23.47 -1.92 -26.01
N GLU A 184 -22.61 -1.75 -25.00
CA GLU A 184 -21.43 -2.61 -24.80
C GLU A 184 -21.83 -4.08 -24.67
N GLY A 185 -22.73 -4.41 -23.71
CA GLY A 185 -23.08 -5.79 -23.40
C GLY A 185 -23.76 -6.56 -24.54
N ILE A 186 -24.44 -5.87 -25.46
CA ILE A 186 -25.01 -6.46 -26.67
C ILE A 186 -24.04 -6.47 -27.86
N GLY A 187 -22.84 -5.87 -27.72
CA GLY A 187 -21.83 -5.77 -28.78
C GLY A 187 -22.16 -4.73 -29.86
N ALA A 188 -22.93 -3.69 -29.52
CA ALA A 188 -23.37 -2.64 -30.44
C ALA A 188 -22.75 -1.26 -30.15
N ALA A 189 -21.93 -1.12 -29.11
CA ALA A 189 -21.22 0.13 -28.81
C ALA A 189 -20.18 0.45 -29.90
N THR A 190 -20.06 1.73 -30.23
CA THR A 190 -19.11 2.27 -31.21
C THR A 190 -18.20 3.31 -30.57
N SER A 191 -17.06 3.62 -31.20
CA SER A 191 -16.19 4.72 -30.75
C SER A 191 -16.95 6.03 -30.61
N ALA A 192 -17.88 6.33 -31.51
CA ALA A 192 -18.70 7.54 -31.45
C ALA A 192 -19.60 7.58 -30.20
N ASP A 193 -20.14 6.43 -29.78
CA ASP A 193 -20.95 6.33 -28.56
C ASP A 193 -20.08 6.63 -27.31
N VAL A 194 -18.85 6.10 -27.26
CA VAL A 194 -17.91 6.32 -26.15
C VAL A 194 -17.40 7.76 -26.12
N ILE A 195 -17.04 8.33 -27.28
CA ILE A 195 -16.58 9.73 -27.40
C ILE A 195 -17.68 10.70 -26.94
N ALA A 196 -18.94 10.45 -27.35
CA ALA A 196 -20.07 11.25 -26.90
C ALA A 196 -20.24 11.17 -25.37
N ALA A 197 -20.08 9.97 -24.78
CA ALA A 197 -20.18 9.77 -23.34
C ALA A 197 -19.00 10.37 -22.55
N LEU A 198 -17.78 10.42 -23.11
CA LEU A 198 -16.62 11.12 -22.51
C LEU A 198 -16.84 12.64 -22.46
N ALA A 199 -17.64 13.18 -23.39
CA ALA A 199 -18.01 14.59 -23.45
C ALA A 199 -19.27 14.94 -22.62
N ASP A 200 -19.86 13.97 -21.92
CA ASP A 200 -21.06 14.18 -21.10
C ASP A 200 -20.78 15.17 -19.95
N GLU A 201 -21.79 15.93 -19.53
CA GLU A 201 -21.68 16.88 -18.41
C GLU A 201 -21.58 16.18 -17.05
N ASP A 202 -22.17 14.99 -16.91
CA ASP A 202 -22.21 14.25 -15.66
C ASP A 202 -21.02 13.31 -15.51
N GLU A 203 -20.26 13.51 -14.44
CA GLU A 203 -19.02 12.78 -14.15
C GLU A 203 -19.21 11.26 -14.06
N ARG A 204 -20.40 10.77 -13.71
CA ARG A 204 -20.66 9.31 -13.64
C ARG A 204 -20.74 8.69 -15.02
N VAL A 205 -21.25 9.43 -16.01
CA VAL A 205 -21.28 9.00 -17.40
C VAL A 205 -19.86 8.98 -17.95
N VAL A 206 -19.10 10.07 -17.74
CA VAL A 206 -17.71 10.18 -18.16
C VAL A 206 -16.84 9.08 -17.54
N PHE A 207 -16.99 8.80 -16.24
CA PHE A 207 -16.25 7.73 -15.55
C PHE A 207 -16.49 6.36 -16.22
N ASN A 208 -17.74 6.04 -16.54
CA ASN A 208 -18.07 4.79 -17.24
C ASN A 208 -17.54 4.77 -18.68
N ALA A 209 -17.50 5.93 -19.34
CA ALA A 209 -16.96 6.06 -20.68
C ALA A 209 -15.43 5.91 -20.69
N CYS A 210 -14.70 6.37 -19.66
CA CYS A 210 -13.26 6.15 -19.52
C CYS A 210 -12.92 4.66 -19.48
N GLU A 211 -13.59 3.88 -18.62
CA GLU A 211 -13.36 2.43 -18.55
C GLU A 211 -13.71 1.72 -19.86
N LEU A 212 -14.77 2.16 -20.54
CA LEU A 212 -15.17 1.56 -21.80
C LEU A 212 -14.22 1.93 -22.95
N ALA A 213 -13.61 3.12 -22.93
CA ALA A 213 -12.65 3.56 -23.96
C ALA A 213 -11.43 2.63 -24.08
N GLU A 214 -11.09 1.90 -23.02
CA GLU A 214 -9.93 0.99 -22.96
C GLU A 214 -9.98 -0.16 -23.97
N VAL A 215 -11.16 -0.49 -24.50
CA VAL A 215 -11.34 -1.56 -25.49
C VAL A 215 -11.60 -1.06 -26.93
N PHE A 216 -11.59 0.26 -27.14
CA PHE A 216 -11.73 0.88 -28.46
C PHE A 216 -10.38 1.28 -29.05
N ASP A 217 -10.39 1.80 -30.29
CA ASP A 217 -9.16 2.20 -30.99
C ASP A 217 -8.39 3.25 -30.16
N PRO A 218 -7.16 2.93 -29.71
CA PRO A 218 -6.35 3.84 -28.92
C PRO A 218 -6.12 5.21 -29.56
N PHE A 219 -6.05 5.28 -30.89
CA PHE A 219 -5.82 6.53 -31.60
C PHE A 219 -7.06 7.43 -31.61
N GLU A 220 -8.25 6.86 -31.57
CA GLU A 220 -9.50 7.62 -31.46
C GLU A 220 -9.78 8.05 -30.01
N MET A 221 -9.35 7.26 -29.02
CA MET A 221 -9.69 7.48 -27.61
C MET A 221 -8.74 8.42 -26.87
N LEU A 222 -7.48 8.57 -27.31
CA LEU A 222 -6.48 9.33 -26.57
C LEU A 222 -6.89 10.79 -26.33
N GLU A 223 -7.25 11.53 -27.37
CA GLU A 223 -7.61 12.95 -27.24
C GLU A 223 -8.87 13.16 -26.35
N PRO A 224 -9.97 12.41 -26.55
CA PRO A 224 -11.12 12.44 -25.64
C PRO A 224 -10.76 12.15 -24.17
N LEU A 225 -9.91 11.15 -23.90
CA LEU A 225 -9.47 10.83 -22.54
C LEU A 225 -8.58 11.92 -21.94
N VAL A 226 -7.71 12.54 -22.75
CA VAL A 226 -6.88 13.68 -22.31
C VAL A 226 -7.76 14.86 -21.89
N ALA A 227 -8.85 15.14 -22.62
CA ALA A 227 -9.79 16.20 -22.25
C ALA A 227 -10.48 15.97 -20.89
N VAL A 228 -10.56 14.72 -20.40
CA VAL A 228 -11.09 14.40 -19.07
C VAL A 228 -10.11 14.81 -17.95
N LEU A 229 -8.82 14.93 -18.24
CA LEU A 229 -7.81 15.37 -17.26
C LEU A 229 -8.01 16.82 -16.79
N ASP A 230 -8.75 17.63 -17.55
CA ASP A 230 -9.06 19.02 -17.22
C ASP A 230 -10.27 19.16 -16.26
N ARG A 231 -10.91 18.06 -15.88
CA ARG A 231 -12.09 18.06 -15.00
C ARG A 231 -11.70 18.29 -13.53
N GLU A 232 -12.58 18.94 -12.77
CA GLU A 232 -12.31 19.24 -11.36
C GLU A 232 -12.25 17.98 -10.48
N ASP A 233 -13.10 16.99 -10.76
CA ASP A 233 -13.18 15.76 -9.95
C ASP A 233 -11.86 14.96 -10.01
N ARG A 234 -11.29 14.76 -8.82
CA ARG A 234 -9.99 14.10 -8.66
C ARG A 234 -10.03 12.61 -9.02
N LEU A 235 -11.13 11.92 -8.73
CA LEU A 235 -11.26 10.49 -9.04
C LEU A 235 -11.45 10.28 -10.54
N LEU A 236 -12.14 11.20 -11.22
CA LEU A 236 -12.32 11.18 -12.66
C LEU A 236 -10.99 11.42 -13.39
N ARG A 237 -10.18 12.38 -12.96
CA ARG A 237 -8.82 12.58 -13.50
C ARG A 237 -7.94 11.35 -13.29
N MET A 238 -8.01 10.74 -12.10
CA MET A 238 -7.29 9.49 -11.81
C MET A 238 -7.73 8.35 -12.75
N GLN A 239 -9.04 8.16 -12.95
CA GLN A 239 -9.58 7.16 -13.88
C GLN A 239 -9.13 7.43 -15.31
N ALA A 240 -9.15 8.68 -15.77
CA ALA A 240 -8.66 9.04 -17.10
C ALA A 240 -7.17 8.69 -17.28
N ALA A 241 -6.32 8.95 -16.28
CA ALA A 241 -4.91 8.56 -16.33
C ALA A 241 -4.72 7.03 -16.38
N LEU A 242 -5.56 6.25 -15.70
CA LEU A 242 -5.57 4.79 -15.79
C LEU A 242 -5.97 4.31 -17.19
N SER A 243 -7.06 4.85 -17.74
CA SER A 243 -7.56 4.49 -19.07
C SER A 243 -6.63 4.97 -20.20
N ILE A 244 -5.91 6.08 -20.04
CA ILE A 244 -4.82 6.48 -20.94
C ILE A 244 -3.69 5.45 -20.90
N GLY A 245 -3.37 4.93 -19.71
CA GLY A 245 -2.40 3.85 -19.53
C GLY A 245 -2.75 2.57 -20.27
N SER A 246 -4.03 2.19 -20.33
CA SER A 246 -4.45 0.96 -21.01
C SER A 246 -4.30 1.03 -22.53
N LEU A 247 -4.21 2.23 -23.10
CA LEU A 247 -4.03 2.45 -24.55
C LEU A 247 -2.68 1.93 -25.06
N GLN A 248 -1.65 1.93 -24.22
CA GLN A 248 -0.32 1.35 -24.51
C GLN A 248 0.38 1.88 -25.78
N THR A 249 0.04 3.11 -26.21
CA THR A 249 0.69 3.82 -27.34
C THR A 249 1.84 4.70 -26.86
N GLU A 250 2.76 5.06 -27.76
CA GLU A 250 3.83 6.03 -27.45
C GLU A 250 3.25 7.38 -27.00
N ALA A 251 2.26 7.91 -27.72
CA ALA A 251 1.58 9.16 -27.37
C ALA A 251 0.90 9.11 -25.99
N SER A 252 0.27 7.99 -25.62
CA SER A 252 -0.30 7.82 -24.27
C SER A 252 0.76 7.85 -23.17
N ARG A 253 1.95 7.31 -23.42
CA ARG A 253 3.08 7.35 -22.47
C ARG A 253 3.62 8.77 -22.31
N ASP A 254 3.72 9.52 -23.40
CA ASP A 254 4.16 10.92 -23.35
C ASP A 254 3.21 11.76 -22.47
N VAL A 255 1.90 11.54 -22.58
CA VAL A 255 0.89 12.16 -21.70
C VAL A 255 1.12 11.77 -20.23
N LEU A 256 1.35 10.49 -19.94
CA LEU A 256 1.59 10.02 -18.57
C LEU A 256 2.88 10.58 -17.97
N VAL A 257 3.93 10.73 -18.77
CA VAL A 257 5.19 11.38 -18.35
C VAL A 257 4.95 12.86 -18.03
N GLU A 258 4.13 13.56 -18.82
CA GLU A 258 3.74 14.94 -18.51
C GLU A 258 2.89 15.03 -17.23
N LEU A 259 2.00 14.06 -16.99
CA LEU A 259 1.24 13.97 -15.74
C LEU A 259 2.15 13.72 -14.53
N ALA A 260 3.17 12.86 -14.66
CA ALA A 260 4.17 12.65 -13.62
C ALA A 260 4.90 13.95 -13.25
N ARG A 261 5.08 14.87 -14.21
CA ARG A 261 5.71 16.18 -14.00
C ARG A 261 4.77 17.20 -13.37
N SER A 262 3.58 17.33 -13.93
CA SER A 262 2.64 18.40 -13.59
C SER A 262 1.82 18.15 -12.32
N HIS A 263 1.68 16.88 -11.91
CA HIS A 263 0.81 16.45 -10.81
C HIS A 263 1.53 15.58 -9.78
N ALA A 264 2.84 15.80 -9.60
CA ALA A 264 3.62 15.06 -8.61
C ALA A 264 3.11 15.26 -7.17
N ASP A 265 2.42 16.35 -6.88
CA ASP A 265 1.86 16.67 -5.56
C ASP A 265 0.61 15.85 -5.22
N ASP A 266 -0.15 15.39 -6.21
CA ASP A 266 -1.35 14.57 -6.02
C ASP A 266 -1.01 13.07 -5.90
N GLU A 267 -1.12 12.52 -4.69
CA GLU A 267 -0.85 11.10 -4.39
C GLU A 267 -1.68 10.10 -5.23
N LEU A 268 -2.96 10.41 -5.50
CA LEU A 268 -3.80 9.52 -6.32
C LEU A 268 -3.34 9.56 -7.77
N MET A 269 -2.99 10.74 -8.28
CA MET A 269 -2.46 10.88 -9.62
C MET A 269 -1.10 10.19 -9.77
N ARG A 270 -0.21 10.34 -8.78
CA ARG A 270 1.08 9.62 -8.78
C ARG A 270 0.86 8.11 -8.89
N SER A 271 -0.02 7.57 -8.04
CA SER A 271 -0.34 6.14 -8.08
C SER A 271 -0.90 5.72 -9.44
N ALA A 272 -1.85 6.47 -10.01
CA ALA A 272 -2.39 6.17 -11.33
C ALA A 272 -1.30 6.16 -12.41
N VAL A 273 -0.47 7.20 -12.48
CA VAL A 273 0.60 7.31 -13.48
C VAL A 273 1.62 6.19 -13.36
N VAL A 274 2.07 5.86 -12.15
CA VAL A 274 3.03 4.77 -11.91
C VAL A 274 2.45 3.42 -12.38
N ASN A 275 1.18 3.15 -12.10
CA ASN A 275 0.51 1.93 -12.57
C ASN A 275 0.31 1.92 -14.09
N SER A 276 -0.02 3.07 -14.68
CA SER A 276 -0.22 3.23 -16.13
C SER A 276 1.06 3.12 -16.95
N LEU A 277 2.23 3.31 -16.32
CA LEU A 277 3.55 3.20 -16.94
C LEU A 277 4.19 1.81 -16.79
N ALA A 278 3.42 0.79 -16.44
CA ALA A 278 3.91 -0.58 -16.29
C ALA A 278 4.73 -1.04 -17.51
N GLY A 279 5.98 -1.50 -17.28
CA GLY A 279 6.91 -1.89 -18.34
C GLY A 279 7.74 -0.74 -18.95
N HIS A 280 7.39 0.51 -18.66
CA HIS A 280 8.02 1.72 -19.20
C HIS A 280 8.55 2.66 -18.10
N GLU A 281 8.66 2.17 -16.87
CA GLU A 281 9.05 2.95 -15.70
C GLU A 281 10.44 3.55 -15.85
N VAL A 282 11.41 2.78 -16.36
CA VAL A 282 12.78 3.28 -16.58
C VAL A 282 12.85 4.27 -17.74
N ASP A 283 11.98 4.16 -18.74
CA ASP A 283 11.89 5.14 -19.83
C ASP A 283 11.33 6.47 -19.32
N ALA A 284 10.26 6.42 -18.55
CA ALA A 284 9.69 7.59 -17.87
C ALA A 284 10.74 8.24 -16.96
N LEU A 285 11.39 7.48 -16.06
CA LEU A 285 12.49 7.98 -15.23
C LEU A 285 13.60 8.63 -16.05
N SER A 286 13.97 8.04 -17.19
CA SER A 286 14.99 8.60 -18.08
C SER A 286 14.58 9.95 -18.64
N THR A 287 13.31 10.13 -19.02
CA THR A 287 12.79 11.39 -19.54
C THR A 287 12.71 12.45 -18.45
N LEU A 288 12.11 12.14 -17.30
CA LEU A 288 11.98 13.08 -16.16
C LEU A 288 13.35 13.56 -15.65
N LEU A 289 14.34 12.65 -15.57
CA LEU A 289 15.69 13.00 -15.11
C LEU A 289 16.55 13.71 -16.15
N ALA A 290 16.16 13.70 -17.42
CA ALA A 290 16.83 14.43 -18.49
C ALA A 290 16.35 15.89 -18.61
N ASP A 291 15.21 16.24 -18.03
CA ASP A 291 14.65 17.60 -18.00
C ASP A 291 15.47 18.48 -17.04
N ASP A 292 16.21 19.45 -17.56
CA ASP A 292 17.07 20.32 -16.75
C ASP A 292 16.25 21.33 -15.90
N ASP A 293 14.99 21.61 -16.27
CA ASP A 293 14.07 22.51 -15.55
C ASP A 293 13.29 21.82 -14.43
N TRP A 294 13.53 20.52 -14.21
CA TRP A 294 12.87 19.72 -13.19
C TRP A 294 13.14 20.26 -11.76
N PRO A 295 12.12 20.68 -10.98
CA PRO A 295 12.29 21.39 -9.70
C PRO A 295 13.02 20.55 -8.64
N GLY A 296 12.76 19.25 -8.62
CA GLY A 296 13.35 18.31 -7.68
C GLY A 296 12.86 18.53 -6.25
N ASP A 297 11.60 18.93 -6.08
CA ASP A 297 11.00 19.18 -4.78
C ASP A 297 10.66 17.86 -4.03
N ALA A 298 9.90 17.94 -2.93
CA ALA A 298 9.52 16.74 -2.18
C ALA A 298 8.57 15.81 -2.95
N HIS A 299 7.68 16.38 -3.77
CA HIS A 299 6.67 15.66 -4.54
C HIS A 299 7.30 14.97 -5.75
N ASP A 300 8.20 15.68 -6.43
CA ASP A 300 9.04 15.13 -7.49
C ASP A 300 9.86 13.93 -7.02
N ARG A 301 10.46 14.04 -5.83
CA ARG A 301 11.20 12.93 -5.21
C ARG A 301 10.30 11.75 -4.90
N ALA A 302 9.05 11.98 -4.52
CA ALA A 302 8.07 10.92 -4.29
C ALA A 302 7.73 10.19 -5.60
N MET A 303 7.39 10.92 -6.66
CA MET A 303 7.14 10.35 -8.00
C MET A 303 8.31 9.51 -8.50
N LEU A 304 9.54 10.03 -8.45
CA LEU A 304 10.74 9.29 -8.87
C LEU A 304 10.98 8.03 -8.02
N SER A 305 10.70 8.12 -6.72
CA SER A 305 10.83 6.98 -5.81
C SER A 305 9.83 5.88 -6.12
N GLU A 306 8.57 6.24 -6.38
CA GLU A 306 7.49 5.31 -6.72
C GLU A 306 7.75 4.64 -8.08
N LEU A 307 8.20 5.39 -9.09
CA LEU A 307 8.61 4.85 -10.39
C LEU A 307 9.82 3.90 -10.28
N ALA A 308 10.82 4.25 -9.47
CA ALA A 308 11.98 3.38 -9.25
C ALA A 308 11.61 2.10 -8.52
N ASP A 309 10.69 2.15 -7.55
CA ASP A 309 10.16 0.95 -6.90
C ASP A 309 9.39 0.07 -7.88
N ALA A 310 8.54 0.67 -8.71
CA ALA A 310 7.81 -0.04 -9.75
C ALA A 310 8.78 -0.72 -10.73
N ALA A 311 9.82 -0.01 -11.19
CA ALA A 311 10.87 -0.56 -12.04
C ALA A 311 11.60 -1.76 -11.40
N ILE A 312 11.92 -1.68 -10.11
CA ILE A 312 12.56 -2.78 -9.38
C ILE A 312 11.63 -4.00 -9.31
N ASN A 313 10.35 -3.79 -8.98
CA ASN A 313 9.37 -4.85 -8.85
C ASN A 313 8.98 -5.47 -10.21
N ALA A 314 9.16 -4.73 -11.32
CA ALA A 314 8.96 -5.19 -12.69
C ALA A 314 10.22 -5.83 -13.31
N ASP A 315 11.18 -6.27 -12.50
CA ASP A 315 12.46 -6.88 -12.92
C ASP A 315 13.31 -6.00 -13.87
N GLN A 316 13.14 -4.67 -13.85
CA GLN A 316 13.90 -3.73 -14.66
C GLN A 316 15.21 -3.27 -14.00
N GLY A 317 15.67 -3.97 -12.97
CA GLY A 317 16.85 -3.57 -12.18
C GLY A 317 18.11 -3.31 -13.01
N VAL A 318 18.33 -4.06 -14.10
CA VAL A 318 19.46 -3.83 -15.01
C VAL A 318 19.35 -2.47 -15.69
N ARG A 319 18.19 -2.16 -16.26
CA ARG A 319 17.95 -0.88 -16.96
C ARG A 319 18.01 0.30 -16.00
N LEU A 320 17.50 0.12 -14.77
CA LEU A 320 17.53 1.14 -13.73
C LEU A 320 18.97 1.48 -13.32
N LEU A 321 19.84 0.47 -13.14
CA LEU A 321 21.25 0.71 -12.82
C LEU A 321 22.03 1.28 -14.02
N GLU A 322 21.68 0.91 -15.26
CA GLU A 322 22.24 1.54 -16.46
C GLU A 322 21.81 3.02 -16.59
N LEU A 323 20.57 3.36 -16.21
CA LEU A 323 20.13 4.75 -16.09
C LEU A 323 20.93 5.50 -15.03
N PHE A 324 21.16 4.90 -13.86
CA PHE A 324 22.01 5.49 -12.83
C PHE A 324 23.44 5.77 -13.36
N VAL A 325 24.09 4.81 -14.03
CA VAL A 325 25.45 5.00 -14.58
C VAL A 325 25.48 6.17 -15.56
N ARG A 326 24.49 6.26 -16.47
CA ARG A 326 24.37 7.40 -17.41
C ARG A 326 24.17 8.73 -16.67
N MET A 327 23.33 8.74 -15.64
CA MET A 327 23.07 9.93 -14.85
C MET A 327 24.27 10.35 -14.00
N ALA A 328 25.09 9.42 -13.51
CA ALA A 328 26.29 9.75 -12.73
C ALA A 328 27.28 10.60 -13.55
N ALA A 329 27.34 10.38 -14.87
CA ALA A 329 28.16 11.19 -15.78
C ALA A 329 27.53 12.56 -16.12
N ARG A 330 26.20 12.66 -16.16
CA ARG A 330 25.48 13.88 -16.57
C ARG A 330 25.11 14.81 -15.40
N SER A 331 24.54 14.26 -14.34
CA SER A 331 24.07 14.98 -13.16
C SER A 331 24.22 14.10 -11.90
N PRO A 332 25.34 14.25 -11.16
CA PRO A 332 25.61 13.48 -9.95
C PRO A 332 24.51 13.52 -8.89
N ALA A 333 23.86 14.67 -8.71
CA ALA A 333 22.77 14.83 -7.74
C ALA A 333 21.55 13.97 -8.08
N ARG A 334 21.16 13.93 -9.37
CA ARG A 334 20.05 13.09 -9.86
C ARG A 334 20.39 11.60 -9.81
N ALA A 335 21.65 11.25 -10.06
CA ALA A 335 22.14 9.89 -9.88
C ALA A 335 22.06 9.45 -8.41
N GLU A 336 22.43 10.33 -7.47
CA GLU A 336 22.37 10.07 -6.03
C GLU A 336 20.93 9.75 -5.58
N MET A 337 19.92 10.43 -6.15
CA MET A 337 18.51 10.17 -5.86
C MET A 337 18.09 8.74 -6.26
N LEU A 338 18.43 8.32 -7.49
CA LEU A 338 18.11 6.97 -7.97
C LEU A 338 18.77 5.88 -7.12
N ILE A 339 20.07 5.99 -6.87
CA ILE A 339 20.80 4.94 -6.15
C ILE A 339 20.42 4.88 -4.67
N THR A 340 20.08 6.02 -4.07
CA THR A 340 19.55 6.07 -2.70
C THR A 340 18.24 5.31 -2.59
N ARG A 341 17.38 5.37 -3.62
CA ARG A 341 16.14 4.59 -3.62
C ARG A 341 16.40 3.09 -3.72
N VAL A 342 17.31 2.65 -4.59
CA VAL A 342 17.71 1.23 -4.67
C VAL A 342 18.27 0.75 -3.33
N ALA A 343 19.13 1.55 -2.68
CA ALA A 343 19.69 1.23 -1.36
C ALA A 343 18.60 1.11 -0.27
N HIS A 344 17.60 1.99 -0.30
CA HIS A 344 16.46 1.93 0.62
C HIS A 344 15.60 0.69 0.38
N TRP A 345 15.29 0.38 -0.89
CA TRP A 345 14.57 -0.85 -1.25
C TRP A 345 15.33 -2.10 -0.79
N GLN A 346 16.65 -2.09 -0.92
CA GLN A 346 17.54 -3.15 -0.43
C GLN A 346 17.62 -3.22 1.10
N ARG A 347 17.09 -2.26 1.87
CA ARG A 347 17.15 -2.26 3.35
C ARG A 347 18.57 -2.45 3.89
N LEU A 348 19.53 -1.73 3.31
CA LEU A 348 20.95 -1.83 3.69
C LEU A 348 21.23 -1.42 5.16
N ASP A 349 20.23 -0.91 5.88
CA ASP A 349 20.23 -0.57 7.31
C ASP A 349 19.69 -1.70 8.22
N GLY A 350 19.30 -2.85 7.67
CA GLY A 350 18.68 -3.95 8.41
C GLY A 350 18.70 -5.30 7.67
N SER A 351 17.51 -5.90 7.46
CA SER A 351 17.37 -7.18 6.74
C SER A 351 17.54 -7.00 5.24
N ALA A 352 18.80 -6.85 4.83
CA ALA A 352 19.16 -6.49 3.47
C ALA A 352 18.59 -7.47 2.43
N ARG A 353 17.90 -6.93 1.42
CA ARG A 353 17.35 -7.67 0.29
C ARG A 353 18.37 -7.73 -0.84
N THR A 354 18.50 -8.89 -1.46
CA THR A 354 19.29 -9.05 -2.68
C THR A 354 18.45 -8.68 -3.89
N LEU A 355 18.98 -7.81 -4.75
CA LEU A 355 18.40 -7.51 -6.06
C LEU A 355 19.07 -8.42 -7.11
N THR A 356 18.29 -9.36 -7.64
CA THR A 356 18.75 -10.26 -8.70
C THR A 356 18.55 -9.61 -10.07
N LEU A 357 19.60 -9.62 -10.86
CA LEU A 357 19.70 -9.04 -12.18
C LEU A 357 19.94 -10.15 -13.20
N VAL A 358 19.35 -10.00 -14.39
CA VAL A 358 19.52 -10.99 -15.48
C VAL A 358 20.93 -10.96 -16.10
N ARG A 359 21.66 -9.85 -15.95
CA ARG A 359 23.04 -9.66 -16.43
C ARG A 359 23.70 -8.49 -15.70
N GLU A 360 25.00 -8.32 -15.92
CA GLU A 360 25.72 -7.12 -15.50
C GLU A 360 25.13 -5.85 -16.17
N PRO A 361 24.85 -4.78 -15.41
CA PRO A 361 24.52 -3.47 -15.99
C PRO A 361 25.76 -2.83 -16.64
N ARG A 362 25.59 -2.27 -17.84
CA ARG A 362 26.70 -1.65 -18.58
C ARG A 362 27.34 -0.50 -17.79
N GLY A 363 28.67 -0.53 -17.67
CA GLY A 363 29.46 0.50 -16.97
C GLY A 363 29.39 0.45 -15.44
N TRP A 364 28.68 -0.54 -14.86
CA TRP A 364 28.52 -0.65 -13.41
C TRP A 364 29.83 -0.98 -12.69
N THR A 365 30.53 -2.03 -13.13
CA THR A 365 31.81 -2.44 -12.51
C THR A 365 32.87 -1.35 -12.60
N GLU A 366 32.97 -0.66 -13.74
CA GLU A 366 33.86 0.49 -13.91
C GLU A 366 33.53 1.62 -12.91
N LEU A 367 32.24 1.96 -12.75
CA LEU A 367 31.81 3.00 -11.81
C LEU A 367 32.08 2.62 -10.35
N VAL A 368 31.86 1.36 -9.96
CA VAL A 368 32.09 0.90 -8.58
C VAL A 368 33.58 0.81 -8.27
N THR A 369 34.41 0.42 -9.24
CA THR A 369 35.87 0.28 -9.07
C THR A 369 36.63 1.58 -9.25
N ALA A 370 36.04 2.58 -9.91
CA ALA A 370 36.59 3.92 -10.05
C ALA A 370 36.82 4.53 -8.65
N SER A 371 38.09 4.60 -8.25
CA SER A 371 38.51 4.96 -6.90
C SER A 371 38.53 6.48 -6.71
N ALA A 372 37.36 7.14 -6.70
CA ALA A 372 37.18 8.47 -6.08
C ALA A 372 35.73 9.01 -6.25
N GLY A 373 34.94 9.02 -5.18
CA GLY A 373 33.76 9.87 -5.08
C GLY A 373 32.62 9.32 -4.23
N ARG A 374 31.77 10.22 -3.71
CA ARG A 374 30.58 9.84 -2.93
C ARG A 374 29.68 8.86 -3.68
N LEU A 375 29.51 9.04 -4.99
CA LEU A 375 28.65 8.18 -5.81
C LEU A 375 29.20 6.77 -5.99
N SER A 376 30.52 6.60 -6.19
CA SER A 376 31.13 5.27 -6.27
C SER A 376 31.03 4.55 -4.92
N ASP A 377 31.17 5.26 -3.80
CA ASP A 377 30.98 4.69 -2.46
C ASP A 377 29.54 4.23 -2.24
N PHE A 378 28.55 5.03 -2.65
CA PHE A 378 27.13 4.66 -2.60
C PHE A 378 26.83 3.45 -3.49
N ALA A 379 27.33 3.45 -4.72
CA ALA A 379 27.16 2.34 -5.66
C ALA A 379 27.80 1.05 -5.11
N ALA A 380 28.98 1.13 -4.51
CA ALA A 380 29.65 -0.01 -3.88
C ALA A 380 28.82 -0.62 -2.73
N ARG A 381 28.04 0.19 -1.98
CA ARG A 381 27.13 -0.35 -0.96
C ARG A 381 25.98 -1.13 -1.56
N VAL A 382 25.38 -0.63 -2.64
CA VAL A 382 24.31 -1.31 -3.38
C VAL A 382 24.84 -2.59 -4.04
N ASP A 383 26.04 -2.51 -4.60
CA ASP A 383 26.74 -3.58 -5.31
C ASP A 383 26.87 -4.87 -4.47
N ARG A 384 27.11 -4.76 -3.16
CA ARG A 384 27.21 -5.90 -2.24
C ARG A 384 25.95 -6.76 -2.14
N LYS A 385 24.79 -6.22 -2.51
CA LYS A 385 23.50 -6.93 -2.49
C LYS A 385 22.89 -7.07 -3.89
N LEU A 386 23.70 -6.93 -4.94
CA LEU A 386 23.31 -7.31 -6.30
C LEU A 386 23.67 -8.78 -6.57
N HIS A 387 22.98 -9.41 -7.52
CA HIS A 387 23.36 -10.73 -8.03
C HIS A 387 23.11 -10.78 -9.54
N TRP A 388 24.00 -11.39 -10.33
CA TRP A 388 23.73 -11.73 -11.72
C TRP A 388 24.51 -12.99 -12.15
N PRO A 389 24.05 -13.70 -13.20
CA PRO A 389 24.77 -14.85 -13.74
C PRO A 389 26.19 -14.48 -14.17
N GLY A 390 27.17 -15.28 -13.77
CA GLY A 390 28.57 -15.07 -14.14
C GLY A 390 29.24 -13.90 -13.43
N ARG A 391 28.57 -13.24 -12.46
CA ARG A 391 29.23 -12.32 -11.53
C ARG A 391 30.34 -13.11 -10.84
N PRO A 392 31.62 -12.69 -10.92
CA PRO A 392 32.65 -13.24 -10.03
C PRO A 392 32.09 -13.08 -8.63
N GLU A 393 31.97 -14.17 -7.86
CA GLU A 393 31.59 -14.02 -6.45
C GLU A 393 32.47 -12.91 -5.91
N ALA A 394 31.84 -11.80 -5.51
CA ALA A 394 32.56 -10.76 -4.81
C ALA A 394 33.28 -11.54 -3.71
N GLU A 395 34.60 -11.45 -3.65
CA GLU A 395 35.35 -11.96 -2.52
C GLU A 395 34.74 -11.25 -1.31
N THR A 396 33.70 -11.84 -0.71
CA THR A 396 33.47 -11.73 0.71
C THR A 396 34.81 -12.18 1.23
N THR A 397 35.64 -11.24 1.66
CA THR A 397 36.97 -11.52 2.19
C THR A 397 36.77 -12.63 3.20
N ALA A 398 37.04 -13.87 2.79
CA ALA A 398 36.59 -15.02 3.53
C ALA A 398 37.32 -14.91 4.85
N LEU A 399 36.55 -14.83 5.95
CA LEU A 399 37.11 -14.62 7.27
C LEU A 399 38.29 -15.57 7.45
N THR A 400 39.45 -15.01 7.77
CA THR A 400 40.65 -15.82 8.00
C THR A 400 40.35 -16.85 9.08
N THR A 401 41.13 -17.94 9.13
CA THR A 401 40.96 -18.94 10.19
C THR A 401 41.01 -18.29 11.58
N ASP A 402 41.87 -17.29 11.76
CA ASP A 402 41.98 -16.54 13.01
C ASP A 402 40.74 -15.69 13.30
N GLN A 403 40.16 -15.02 12.30
CA GLN A 403 38.91 -14.27 12.46
C GLN A 403 37.73 -15.18 12.77
N ARG A 404 37.66 -16.37 12.17
CA ARG A 404 36.63 -17.38 12.50
C ARG A 404 36.76 -17.89 13.94
N LEU A 405 37.98 -18.16 14.39
CA LEU A 405 38.24 -18.53 15.78
C LEU A 405 37.92 -17.39 16.75
N LEU A 406 38.22 -16.15 16.37
CA LEU A 406 37.91 -14.95 17.14
C LEU A 406 36.39 -14.77 17.31
N LEU A 407 35.61 -14.97 16.25
CA LEU A 407 34.14 -14.91 16.31
C LEU A 407 33.54 -16.05 17.13
N ALA A 408 34.06 -17.28 17.00
CA ALA A 408 33.63 -18.40 17.82
C ALA A 408 33.92 -18.16 19.31
N ARG A 409 35.06 -17.54 19.63
CA ARG A 409 35.35 -17.09 21.00
C ARG A 409 34.40 -15.98 21.43
N GLY A 410 34.09 -15.04 20.56
CA GLY A 410 33.17 -13.93 20.84
C GLY A 410 31.78 -14.40 21.21
N ALA A 411 31.27 -15.42 20.52
CA ALA A 411 29.99 -16.06 20.85
C ALA A 411 29.98 -16.67 22.26
N GLN A 412 31.10 -17.28 22.69
CA GLN A 412 31.24 -17.83 24.04
C GLN A 412 31.34 -16.73 25.10
N VAL A 413 32.00 -15.61 24.79
CA VAL A 413 32.17 -14.48 25.70
C VAL A 413 30.86 -13.67 25.82
N TYR A 414 30.02 -13.67 24.80
CA TYR A 414 28.76 -12.91 24.78
C TYR A 414 27.79 -13.29 25.91
N VAL A 415 27.94 -14.46 26.53
CA VAL A 415 27.13 -14.89 27.69
C VAL A 415 27.13 -13.86 28.83
N TYR A 416 28.21 -13.09 29.00
CA TYR A 416 28.31 -12.02 30.00
C TYR A 416 27.45 -10.79 29.66
N CYS A 417 27.05 -10.63 28.40
CA CYS A 417 26.26 -9.51 27.90
C CYS A 417 24.77 -9.87 27.74
N GLN A 418 24.46 -11.16 27.57
CA GLN A 418 23.11 -11.67 27.29
C GLN A 418 22.07 -11.30 28.36
N GLY A 419 22.48 -11.22 29.63
CA GLY A 419 21.56 -10.91 30.74
C GLY A 419 20.86 -9.56 30.59
N CYS A 420 21.50 -8.58 29.95
CA CYS A 420 20.91 -7.27 29.67
C CYS A 420 20.51 -7.12 28.20
N HIS A 421 21.31 -7.63 27.26
CA HIS A 421 21.09 -7.41 25.83
C HIS A 421 20.31 -8.52 25.11
N GLY A 422 19.92 -9.59 25.80
CA GLY A 422 19.19 -10.72 25.24
C GLY A 422 20.09 -11.68 24.45
N ALA A 423 19.58 -12.90 24.22
CA ALA A 423 20.33 -13.95 23.52
C ALA A 423 20.58 -13.62 22.05
N SER A 424 19.69 -12.84 21.44
CA SER A 424 19.72 -12.40 20.05
C SER A 424 20.06 -10.91 19.91
N GLY A 425 20.60 -10.27 20.96
CA GLY A 425 20.97 -8.85 20.93
C GLY A 425 19.77 -7.89 20.84
N GLU A 426 18.57 -8.36 21.18
CA GLU A 426 17.30 -7.65 21.07
C GLU A 426 17.05 -6.61 22.18
N GLY A 427 17.87 -6.60 23.24
CA GLY A 427 17.66 -5.75 24.41
C GLY A 427 16.51 -6.25 25.30
N MET A 428 16.15 -5.48 26.32
CA MET A 428 15.06 -5.85 27.23
C MET A 428 14.17 -4.64 27.53
N GLY A 429 12.96 -4.66 26.95
CA GLY A 429 11.95 -3.63 27.13
C GLY A 429 12.48 -2.22 26.84
N THR A 430 12.15 -1.29 27.73
CA THR A 430 12.62 0.11 27.69
C THR A 430 13.89 0.33 28.50
N GLN A 431 14.47 -0.74 29.08
CA GLN A 431 15.57 -0.63 30.05
C GLN A 431 16.94 -0.87 29.42
N TYR A 432 17.08 -1.91 28.59
CA TYR A 432 18.35 -2.22 27.93
C TYR A 432 18.23 -2.11 26.41
N PRO A 433 19.12 -1.33 25.76
CA PRO A 433 19.02 -1.08 24.33
C PRO A 433 19.41 -2.32 23.51
N PRO A 434 18.83 -2.51 22.31
CA PRO A 434 19.22 -3.60 21.41
C PRO A 434 20.60 -3.34 20.79
N LEU A 435 21.39 -4.41 20.65
CA LEU A 435 22.66 -4.44 19.92
C LEU A 435 22.45 -4.71 18.41
N ALA A 436 21.38 -5.44 18.06
CA ALA A 436 21.01 -5.70 16.67
C ALA A 436 20.67 -4.39 15.93
N GLY A 437 21.37 -4.10 14.84
CA GLY A 437 21.26 -2.86 14.05
C GLY A 437 21.63 -1.60 14.84
N SER A 438 22.49 -1.70 15.86
CA SER A 438 22.89 -0.55 16.67
C SER A 438 23.94 0.30 15.94
N PRO A 439 23.70 1.60 15.71
CA PRO A 439 24.71 2.48 15.09
C PRO A 439 26.02 2.54 15.88
N ARG A 440 25.96 2.31 17.21
CA ARG A 440 27.13 2.28 18.08
C ARG A 440 27.95 0.99 17.92
N VAL A 441 27.29 -0.12 17.60
CA VAL A 441 27.96 -1.40 17.31
C VAL A 441 28.56 -1.38 15.91
N LEU A 442 27.83 -0.85 14.92
CA LEU A 442 28.22 -0.82 13.51
C LEU A 442 29.18 0.33 13.16
N GLY A 443 29.23 1.38 13.98
CA GLY A 443 30.11 2.53 13.79
C GLY A 443 31.59 2.25 14.10
N PRO A 444 32.39 3.31 14.34
CA PRO A 444 33.83 3.19 14.60
C PRO A 444 34.15 2.24 15.79
N PRO A 445 34.97 1.19 15.60
CA PRO A 445 35.20 0.17 16.62
C PRO A 445 35.89 0.72 17.88
N GLU A 446 36.61 1.83 17.79
CA GLU A 446 37.28 2.45 18.93
C GLU A 446 36.27 3.07 19.92
N ARG A 447 35.12 3.54 19.43
CA ARG A 447 34.04 4.03 20.31
C ARG A 447 33.38 2.87 21.05
N LEU A 448 33.17 1.74 20.35
CA LEU A 448 32.67 0.52 20.96
C LEU A 448 33.65 -0.05 22.00
N ALA A 449 34.96 -0.04 21.71
CA ALA A 449 35.99 -0.45 22.66
C ALA A 449 35.97 0.40 23.94
N ARG A 450 35.82 1.73 23.81
CA ARG A 450 35.71 2.65 24.97
C ARG A 450 34.51 2.33 25.86
N VAL A 451 33.37 2.01 25.27
CA VAL A 451 32.16 1.60 26.00
C VAL A 451 32.40 0.30 26.75
N LEU A 452 32.95 -0.73 26.10
CA LEU A 452 33.19 -2.00 26.79
C LEU A 452 34.26 -1.88 27.88
N LEU A 453 35.28 -1.06 27.70
CA LEU A 453 36.36 -0.87 28.67
C LEU A 453 35.95 -0.09 29.92
N HIS A 454 35.04 0.88 29.79
CA HIS A 454 34.75 1.85 30.86
C HIS A 454 33.26 2.02 31.20
N GLY A 455 32.36 1.42 30.43
CA GLY A 455 30.92 1.59 30.56
C GLY A 455 30.36 2.79 29.79
N LEU A 456 29.03 2.92 29.82
CA LEU A 456 28.27 4.01 29.19
C LEU A 456 27.20 4.53 30.18
N GLU A 457 27.08 5.85 30.34
CA GLU A 457 26.09 6.52 31.19
C GLU A 457 25.38 7.66 30.45
N GLY A 458 24.19 8.01 30.92
CA GLY A 458 23.38 9.10 30.39
C GLY A 458 22.45 8.69 29.24
N PRO A 459 21.56 9.59 28.81
CA PRO A 459 20.46 9.21 27.97
C PRO A 459 20.93 8.92 26.56
N ILE A 460 20.50 7.78 26.02
CA ILE A 460 20.61 7.42 24.62
C ILE A 460 19.22 7.19 24.05
N GLU A 461 18.97 7.72 22.86
CA GLU A 461 17.70 7.51 22.16
C GLU A 461 17.87 6.49 21.03
N ARG A 462 16.92 5.56 20.93
CA ARG A 462 16.84 4.63 19.80
C ARG A 462 15.39 4.26 19.51
N ARG A 463 14.96 4.48 18.26
CA ARG A 463 13.60 4.16 17.78
C ARG A 463 12.50 4.76 18.67
N GLY A 464 12.69 6.01 19.13
CA GLY A 464 11.74 6.73 19.98
C GLY A 464 11.72 6.28 21.45
N VAL A 465 12.63 5.38 21.87
CA VAL A 465 12.79 4.97 23.28
C VAL A 465 14.09 5.57 23.82
N VAL A 466 14.00 6.21 24.99
CA VAL A 466 15.14 6.77 25.72
C VAL A 466 15.59 5.76 26.78
N TYR A 467 16.88 5.43 26.77
CA TYR A 467 17.54 4.56 27.75
C TYR A 467 18.53 5.41 28.56
N ASP A 468 18.38 5.43 29.88
CA ASP A 468 19.20 6.28 30.79
C ASP A 468 19.88 5.49 31.91
N ASP A 469 19.79 4.15 31.87
CA ASP A 469 20.50 3.28 32.79
C ASP A 469 21.99 3.17 32.42
N THR A 470 22.83 2.96 33.43
CA THR A 470 24.28 2.84 33.24
C THR A 470 24.66 1.42 32.82
N MET A 471 25.36 1.30 31.70
CA MET A 471 26.04 0.07 31.31
C MET A 471 27.40 0.00 32.01
N PRO A 472 27.67 -1.00 32.87
CA PRO A 472 28.97 -1.15 33.50
C PRO A 472 30.04 -1.58 32.46
N PRO A 473 31.34 -1.38 32.78
CA PRO A 473 32.42 -2.01 32.01
C PRO A 473 32.19 -3.51 31.85
N ALA A 474 32.55 -4.06 30.69
CA ALA A 474 32.47 -5.49 30.48
C ALA A 474 33.40 -6.22 31.46
N PRO A 475 32.96 -7.33 32.08
CA PRO A 475 33.75 -8.07 33.08
C PRO A 475 34.82 -8.94 32.43
N LEU A 476 35.62 -8.35 31.53
CA LEU A 476 36.67 -9.00 30.76
C LEU A 476 38.00 -8.34 31.09
N SER A 477 39.08 -9.12 31.06
CA SER A 477 40.44 -8.65 31.38
C SER A 477 41.42 -8.78 30.23
N ASP A 478 41.09 -9.55 29.19
CA ASP A 478 41.95 -9.81 28.02
C ASP A 478 41.47 -9.04 26.78
N ASP A 479 42.39 -8.31 26.14
CA ASP A 479 42.12 -7.55 24.90
C ASP A 479 41.62 -8.46 23.77
N ARG A 480 42.05 -9.72 23.75
CA ARG A 480 41.54 -10.69 22.78
C ARG A 480 40.08 -11.04 23.02
N GLU A 481 39.62 -11.10 24.27
CA GLU A 481 38.22 -11.36 24.60
C GLU A 481 37.32 -10.16 24.28
N PHE A 482 37.81 -8.94 24.52
CA PHE A 482 37.13 -7.71 24.06
C PHE A 482 37.00 -7.69 22.55
N ALA A 483 38.10 -7.91 21.82
CA ALA A 483 38.09 -7.99 20.36
C ALA A 483 37.15 -9.09 19.84
N ALA A 484 37.13 -10.24 20.51
CA ALA A 484 36.25 -11.35 20.19
C ALA A 484 34.77 -10.99 20.33
N VAL A 485 34.35 -10.48 21.49
CA VAL A 485 32.94 -10.12 21.70
C VAL A 485 32.51 -8.95 20.81
N MET A 486 33.38 -7.96 20.59
CA MET A 486 33.13 -6.85 19.66
C MET A 486 32.93 -7.36 18.23
N SER A 487 33.80 -8.24 17.75
CA SER A 487 33.68 -8.84 16.42
C SER A 487 32.38 -9.63 16.28
N TYR A 488 32.04 -10.43 17.29
CA TYR A 488 30.83 -11.24 17.28
C TYR A 488 29.57 -10.37 17.22
N ILE A 489 29.42 -9.37 18.09
CA ILE A 489 28.22 -8.51 18.06
C ILE A 489 28.13 -7.65 16.78
N ARG A 490 29.27 -7.41 16.10
CA ARG A 490 29.34 -6.70 14.81
C ARG A 490 28.96 -7.57 13.61
N SER A 491 28.97 -8.89 13.74
CA SER A 491 28.61 -9.84 12.68
C SER A 491 27.39 -10.72 13.01
N ALA A 492 26.86 -10.63 14.23
CA ALA A 492 25.71 -11.40 14.70
C ALA A 492 24.43 -10.56 14.69
N PHE A 493 23.28 -11.21 14.87
CA PHE A 493 21.97 -10.55 15.01
C PHE A 493 21.54 -9.72 13.78
N GLY A 494 22.04 -10.10 12.60
CA GLY A 494 21.83 -9.37 11.35
C GLY A 494 22.75 -8.16 11.15
N ASN A 495 23.74 -7.96 12.04
CA ASN A 495 24.78 -6.97 11.84
C ASN A 495 25.81 -7.44 10.81
N GLU A 496 26.29 -6.52 9.98
CA GLU A 496 27.34 -6.75 8.98
C GLU A 496 28.42 -5.67 9.13
N ALA A 497 29.47 -5.94 9.91
CA ALA A 497 30.63 -5.07 10.05
C ALA A 497 31.92 -5.87 10.26
N GLU A 498 33.06 -5.25 9.93
CA GLU A 498 34.37 -5.91 9.99
C GLU A 498 34.74 -6.35 11.41
N PRO A 499 35.45 -7.50 11.55
CA PRO A 499 36.03 -7.93 12.82
C PRO A 499 36.98 -6.88 13.40
N VAL A 500 37.12 -6.89 14.72
CA VAL A 500 37.97 -5.98 15.48
C VAL A 500 39.22 -6.72 15.91
N GLU A 501 40.39 -6.17 15.57
CA GLU A 501 41.67 -6.76 15.96
C GLU A 501 42.01 -6.48 17.43
N PRO A 502 42.61 -7.44 18.17
CA PRO A 502 43.04 -7.25 19.57
C PRO A 502 43.97 -6.04 19.77
N ALA A 503 44.80 -5.72 18.77
CA ALA A 503 45.70 -4.57 18.80
C ALA A 503 44.95 -3.23 18.95
N LEU A 504 43.75 -3.10 18.37
CA LEU A 504 42.92 -1.90 18.49
C LEU A 504 42.45 -1.72 19.94
N VAL A 505 42.02 -2.81 20.59
CA VAL A 505 41.57 -2.76 21.98
C VAL A 505 42.73 -2.37 22.90
N ALA A 506 43.92 -2.95 22.69
CA ALA A 506 45.12 -2.60 23.45
C ALA A 506 45.47 -1.11 23.32
N GLN A 507 45.41 -0.55 22.11
CA GLN A 507 45.63 0.87 21.88
C GLN A 507 44.61 1.76 22.59
N VAL A 508 43.32 1.41 22.50
CA VAL A 508 42.25 2.16 23.18
C VAL A 508 42.42 2.08 24.70
N ARG A 509 42.77 0.91 25.23
CA ARG A 509 43.03 0.70 26.67
C ARG A 509 44.15 1.60 27.17
N GLU A 510 45.26 1.71 26.44
CA GLU A 510 46.36 2.61 26.83
C GLU A 510 45.94 4.09 26.71
N LYS A 511 45.26 4.48 25.62
CA LYS A 511 44.77 5.85 25.41
C LYS A 511 43.77 6.31 26.47
N THR A 512 43.10 5.37 27.14
CA THR A 512 42.07 5.65 28.16
C THR A 512 42.50 5.24 29.56
N ARG A 513 43.80 4.96 29.75
CA ARG A 513 44.38 4.55 31.01
C ARG A 513 44.16 5.62 32.08
N GLY A 514 43.54 5.23 33.18
CA GLY A 514 43.21 6.13 34.30
C GLY A 514 41.81 6.74 34.24
N ARG A 515 41.00 6.49 33.19
CA ARG A 515 39.57 6.80 33.24
C ARG A 515 38.87 5.86 34.22
N THR A 516 38.05 6.44 35.10
CA THR A 516 37.29 5.71 36.14
C THR A 516 35.77 5.91 36.02
N ARG A 517 35.32 6.77 35.11
CA ARG A 517 33.91 7.05 34.87
C ARG A 517 33.45 6.48 33.53
N PRO A 518 32.18 6.03 33.43
CA PRO A 518 31.57 5.67 32.16
C PRO A 518 31.63 6.80 31.14
N TRP A 519 31.54 6.46 29.85
CA TRP A 519 31.42 7.43 28.78
C TRP A 519 29.98 7.93 28.67
N THR A 520 29.81 9.18 28.24
CA THR A 520 28.51 9.68 27.77
C THR A 520 28.44 9.63 26.25
N GLN A 521 27.23 9.61 25.69
CA GLN A 521 27.04 9.64 24.24
C GLN A 521 27.74 10.84 23.59
N ARG A 522 27.59 12.02 24.20
CA ARG A 522 28.21 13.26 23.69
C ARG A 522 29.73 13.20 23.67
N GLU A 523 30.35 12.63 24.71
CA GLU A 523 31.81 12.47 24.73
C GLU A 523 32.30 11.54 23.61
N LEU A 524 31.58 10.44 23.33
CA LEU A 524 31.96 9.51 22.28
C LEU A 524 31.79 10.11 20.87
N GLU A 525 30.75 10.91 20.66
CA GLU A 525 30.49 11.60 19.40
C GLU A 525 31.49 12.72 19.11
N ALA A 526 31.97 13.40 20.16
CA ALA A 526 32.98 14.44 20.06
C ALA A 526 34.39 13.92 19.71
N LEU A 527 34.63 12.60 19.83
CA LEU A 527 35.91 12.00 19.45
C LEU A 527 35.99 11.89 17.91
N PRO A 528 37.12 12.33 17.30
CA PRO A 528 37.34 12.14 15.87
C PRO A 528 37.38 10.63 15.55
N SER A 529 36.77 10.24 14.43
CA SER A 529 36.95 8.89 13.89
C SER A 529 38.37 8.79 13.32
N GLU A 530 39.24 7.96 13.88
CA GLU A 530 40.65 7.83 13.45
C GLU A 530 40.84 7.17 12.06
N ASN A 531 39.78 7.10 11.23
CA ASN A 531 39.83 6.81 9.79
C ASN A 531 39.26 7.96 8.94
N GLN A 532 39.68 9.20 9.22
CA GLN A 532 39.63 10.30 8.26
C GLN A 532 41.03 10.51 7.66
N PRO A 533 41.25 10.15 6.38
CA PRO A 533 41.73 11.11 5.41
C PRO A 533 40.60 12.05 4.95
#